data_AF-A0A2J9IJ36-F1
#
_entry.id   AF-A0A2J9IJ36-F1
#
_cell.length_a   1.000
_cell.length_b   1.000
_cell.length_c   1.000
_cell.angle_alpha   90.00
_cell.angle_beta   90.00
_cell.angle_gamma   90.00
#
_symmetry.space_group_name_H-M   'P 1'
#
loop_
_entity.id
_entity.type
_entity.pdbx_description
1 polymer ?
#
loop_
_entity_poly.entity_id
_entity_poly.type
_entity_poly.pdbx_seq_one_letter_code
_entity_poly.pdbx_strand_id
1 'polypeptide(L)'
;MESVLWILLIVLLSPVLIGLGLVWHEHRFYGKLPFQQKPELETANHMGVPGQDHFRQALRELRMSMGHDRPADATAWVRAARRRGWWLAETAAASEESKELGQAFRKVAATRANVEDNAITIEDTSLAGSLETHQRAGRKFDTARTIGRQAWSVLTADQREAIRARAEHHHAWAVSEIVAVIGGHCQDPGLSRELTAAAQAPVTDKDLESWTDWEACLHHWALEKVPHSARVHPKRPPLPAYAGAAARKKHLEAAEHQRRPSNASFPTTAPRLPAEPSAGRGAAVVEDRPTRGWDGRGTLARRREQARGLHLEMIRKVASYDLDFDLQLKYPQFHNRDIPEVRAMDGAARRASDEWDLIESVPQRGLTAADVAAYRDAVDAFKQAVLACDARVRLIGDAGISDAELRDLQTARGLFTHISDPANPEPLRNQYRARLVQVLRRIDSRPGSRVSFTPQGLLALESGKGETAGEERED
;
A
#
# COMPACT_ATOMS: atom_id res chain seq x y z
N MET A 1 36.47 -36.96 -17.98
CA MET A 1 35.23 -37.75 -17.77
C MET A 1 34.35 -37.16 -16.67
N GLU A 2 34.91 -36.76 -15.51
CA GLU A 2 34.14 -36.16 -14.41
C GLU A 2 33.30 -34.94 -14.80
N SER A 3 33.83 -34.01 -15.60
CA SER A 3 33.10 -32.79 -15.98
C SER A 3 31.85 -33.06 -16.82
N VAL A 4 31.87 -34.12 -17.63
CA VAL A 4 30.74 -34.53 -18.47
C VAL A 4 29.65 -35.20 -17.62
N LEU A 5 30.06 -35.97 -16.61
CA LEU A 5 29.16 -36.55 -15.60
C LEU A 5 28.47 -35.47 -14.76
N TRP A 6 29.20 -34.44 -14.33
CA TRP A 6 28.62 -33.31 -13.60
C TRP A 6 27.62 -32.51 -14.45
N ILE A 7 27.94 -32.26 -15.72
CA ILE A 7 27.02 -31.58 -16.64
C ILE A 7 25.75 -32.41 -16.87
N LEU A 8 25.89 -33.71 -17.10
CA LEU A 8 24.74 -34.63 -17.23
C LEU A 8 23.89 -34.67 -15.96
N LEU A 9 24.53 -34.71 -14.78
CA LEU A 9 23.84 -34.70 -13.49
C LEU A 9 23.07 -33.39 -13.28
N ILE A 10 23.67 -32.24 -13.61
CA ILE A 10 23.00 -30.93 -13.53
C ILE A 10 21.83 -30.86 -14.51
N VAL A 11 21.98 -31.34 -15.74
CA VAL A 11 20.90 -31.37 -16.74
C VAL A 11 19.75 -32.30 -16.31
N LEU A 12 20.05 -33.40 -15.61
CA LEU A 12 19.03 -34.32 -15.07
C LEU A 12 18.35 -33.80 -13.80
N LEU A 13 19.09 -33.11 -12.92
CA LEU A 13 18.56 -32.59 -11.65
C LEU A 13 17.85 -31.25 -11.80
N SER A 14 18.22 -30.43 -12.79
CA SER A 14 17.63 -29.09 -12.98
C SER A 14 16.10 -29.14 -13.19
N PRO A 15 15.52 -30.02 -14.03
CA PRO A 15 14.06 -30.12 -14.19
C PRO A 15 13.36 -30.52 -12.89
N VAL A 16 13.98 -31.40 -12.10
CA VAL A 16 13.43 -31.87 -10.82
C VAL A 16 13.48 -30.75 -9.77
N LEU A 17 14.58 -30.00 -9.70
CA LEU A 17 14.74 -28.85 -8.81
C LEU A 17 13.83 -27.68 -9.20
N ILE A 18 13.65 -27.43 -10.49
CA ILE A 18 12.70 -26.43 -11.02
C ILE A 18 11.27 -26.87 -10.70
N GLY A 19 10.93 -28.15 -10.93
CA GLY A 19 9.62 -28.72 -10.61
C GLY A 19 9.30 -28.66 -9.11
N LEU A 20 10.25 -29.02 -8.25
CA LEU A 20 10.12 -28.91 -6.79
C LEU A 20 10.01 -27.45 -6.33
N GLY A 21 10.76 -26.54 -6.95
CA GLY A 21 10.67 -25.10 -6.67
C GLY A 21 9.30 -24.52 -7.05
N LEU A 22 8.74 -24.92 -8.19
CA LEU A 22 7.40 -24.53 -8.64
C LEU A 22 6.32 -25.09 -7.71
N VAL A 23 6.40 -26.38 -7.34
CA VAL A 23 5.46 -27.02 -6.40
C VAL A 23 5.54 -26.40 -5.00
N TRP A 24 6.75 -26.09 -4.53
CA TRP A 24 6.94 -25.42 -3.23
C TRP A 24 6.42 -23.99 -3.24
N HIS A 25 6.68 -23.22 -4.31
CA HIS A 25 6.14 -21.87 -4.49
C HIS A 25 4.61 -21.89 -4.57
N GLU A 26 4.03 -22.84 -5.34
CA GLU A 26 2.59 -23.05 -5.45
C GLU A 26 1.97 -23.38 -4.09
N HIS A 27 2.54 -24.32 -3.35
CA HIS A 27 2.00 -24.73 -2.05
C HIS A 27 2.19 -23.64 -0.98
N ARG A 28 3.29 -22.87 -1.02
CA ARG A 28 3.61 -21.83 -0.03
C ARG A 28 2.79 -20.55 -0.20
N PHE A 29 2.55 -20.11 -1.43
CA PHE A 29 1.83 -18.85 -1.69
C PHE A 29 0.33 -19.05 -1.96
N TYR A 30 -0.09 -20.19 -2.52
CA TYR A 30 -1.48 -20.41 -2.94
C TYR A 30 -2.19 -21.54 -2.18
N GLY A 31 -1.47 -22.36 -1.41
CA GLY A 31 -2.04 -23.48 -0.65
C GLY A 31 -2.58 -24.60 -1.56
N LYS A 32 -3.62 -25.32 -1.10
CA LYS A 32 -4.29 -26.40 -1.87
C LYS A 32 -5.21 -25.87 -2.99
N LEU A 33 -4.75 -24.93 -3.81
CA LEU A 33 -5.47 -24.43 -5.00
C LEU A 33 -4.66 -24.72 -6.29
N PRO A 34 -4.29 -25.98 -6.57
CA PRO A 34 -3.80 -26.31 -7.91
C PRO A 34 -4.94 -26.11 -8.91
N PHE A 35 -4.61 -25.68 -10.14
CA PHE A 35 -5.59 -25.72 -11.23
C PHE A 35 -6.10 -27.17 -11.37
N GLN A 36 -7.43 -27.33 -11.43
CA GLN A 36 -8.01 -28.66 -11.58
C GLN A 36 -7.77 -29.20 -12.99
N GLN A 37 -7.96 -28.33 -13.98
CA GLN A 37 -7.61 -28.59 -15.36
C GLN A 37 -6.33 -27.80 -15.66
N LYS A 38 -5.26 -28.52 -16.00
CA LYS A 38 -4.05 -27.86 -16.51
C LYS A 38 -4.30 -27.53 -17.99
N PRO A 39 -4.18 -26.26 -18.40
CA PRO A 39 -4.18 -25.95 -19.82
C PRO A 39 -3.00 -26.66 -20.50
N GLU A 40 -3.10 -26.87 -21.81
CA GLU A 40 -2.00 -27.43 -22.59
C GLU A 40 -0.72 -26.61 -22.35
N LEU A 41 0.43 -27.28 -22.31
CA LEU A 41 1.70 -26.64 -21.90
C LEU A 41 2.02 -25.42 -22.76
N GLU A 42 1.72 -25.48 -24.05
CA GLU A 42 1.92 -24.40 -25.01
C GLU A 42 1.02 -23.21 -24.68
N THR A 43 -0.29 -23.43 -24.51
CA THR A 43 -1.23 -22.40 -24.05
C THR A 43 -0.83 -21.82 -22.69
N ALA A 44 -0.38 -22.65 -21.75
CA ALA A 44 0.12 -22.19 -20.45
C ALA A 44 1.34 -21.25 -20.60
N ASN A 45 2.28 -21.58 -21.49
CA ASN A 45 3.43 -20.73 -21.79
C ASN A 45 3.00 -19.40 -22.46
N HIS A 46 1.99 -19.45 -23.32
CA HIS A 46 1.42 -18.28 -23.97
C HIS A 46 0.72 -17.34 -22.98
N MET A 47 -0.04 -17.88 -22.03
CA MET A 47 -0.70 -17.14 -20.94
C MET A 47 0.29 -16.34 -20.08
N GLY A 48 1.48 -16.88 -19.82
CA GLY A 48 2.54 -16.22 -19.06
C GLY A 48 2.32 -16.23 -17.53
N VAL A 49 3.41 -16.37 -16.79
CA VAL A 49 3.40 -16.54 -15.32
C VAL A 49 2.67 -15.41 -14.57
N PRO A 50 2.94 -14.11 -14.84
CA PRO A 50 2.28 -13.03 -14.08
C PRO A 50 0.76 -13.00 -14.26
N GLY A 51 0.26 -13.33 -15.45
CA GLY A 51 -1.19 -13.39 -15.72
C GLY A 51 -1.85 -14.56 -14.98
N GLN A 52 -1.18 -15.71 -14.96
CA GLN A 52 -1.65 -16.88 -14.21
C GLN A 52 -1.68 -16.62 -12.70
N ASP A 53 -0.64 -16.00 -12.16
CA ASP A 53 -0.58 -15.62 -10.73
C ASP A 53 -1.71 -14.65 -10.36
N HIS A 54 -1.96 -13.64 -11.20
CA HIS A 54 -3.03 -12.66 -10.99
C HIS A 54 -4.43 -13.31 -11.02
N PHE A 55 -4.64 -14.26 -11.92
CA PHE A 55 -5.88 -15.04 -11.99
C PHE A 55 -6.04 -15.96 -10.77
N ARG A 56 -4.98 -16.68 -10.38
CA ARG A 56 -4.95 -17.55 -9.19
C ARG A 56 -5.23 -16.78 -7.91
N GLN A 57 -4.71 -15.57 -7.77
CA GLN A 57 -5.00 -14.70 -6.62
C GLN A 57 -6.51 -14.43 -6.52
N ALA A 58 -7.21 -14.17 -7.64
CA ALA A 58 -8.66 -13.98 -7.62
C ALA A 58 -9.42 -15.27 -7.26
N LEU A 59 -8.97 -16.44 -7.74
CA LEU A 59 -9.55 -17.74 -7.34
C LEU A 59 -9.37 -18.01 -5.84
N ARG A 60 -8.19 -17.66 -5.29
CA ARG A 60 -7.92 -17.75 -3.85
C ARG A 60 -8.86 -16.85 -3.07
N GLU A 61 -9.02 -15.59 -3.47
CA GLU A 61 -9.90 -14.65 -2.79
C GLU A 61 -11.38 -15.05 -2.90
N LEU A 62 -11.80 -15.59 -4.05
CA LEU A 62 -13.12 -16.20 -4.21
C LEU A 62 -13.34 -17.33 -3.21
N ARG A 63 -12.42 -18.30 -3.12
CA ARG A 63 -12.48 -19.38 -2.11
C ARG A 63 -12.59 -18.82 -0.70
N MET A 64 -11.77 -17.83 -0.35
CA MET A 64 -11.75 -17.22 0.99
C MET A 64 -13.02 -16.43 1.30
N SER A 65 -13.69 -15.85 0.30
CA SER A 65 -14.96 -15.15 0.49
C SER A 65 -16.11 -16.11 0.84
N MET A 66 -16.12 -17.31 0.25
CA MET A 66 -17.14 -18.32 0.51
C MET A 66 -16.94 -19.04 1.86
N GLY A 67 -15.71 -19.18 2.34
CA GLY A 67 -15.41 -19.92 3.56
C GLY A 67 -15.32 -19.10 4.86
N HIS A 68 -15.49 -17.77 4.83
CA HIS A 68 -15.29 -16.88 5.99
C HIS A 68 -16.49 -15.93 6.21
N ASP A 69 -17.74 -16.39 6.00
CA ASP A 69 -18.97 -15.61 6.18
C ASP A 69 -19.02 -14.27 5.40
N ARG A 70 -18.38 -14.22 4.21
CA ARG A 70 -18.42 -13.06 3.29
C ARG A 70 -19.08 -13.38 1.95
N PRO A 71 -20.29 -13.96 1.92
CA PRO A 71 -20.95 -14.30 0.65
C PRO A 71 -21.22 -13.07 -0.22
N ALA A 72 -21.40 -11.89 0.39
CA ALA A 72 -21.57 -10.62 -0.34
C ALA A 72 -20.37 -10.23 -1.22
N ASP A 73 -19.15 -10.66 -0.85
CA ASP A 73 -17.94 -10.42 -1.63
C ASP A 73 -17.76 -11.43 -2.77
N ALA A 74 -18.36 -12.63 -2.65
CA ALA A 74 -18.14 -13.74 -3.58
C ALA A 74 -18.56 -13.38 -5.00
N THR A 75 -19.72 -12.74 -5.18
CA THR A 75 -20.19 -12.29 -6.51
C THR A 75 -19.26 -11.25 -7.15
N ALA A 76 -18.60 -10.41 -6.34
CA ALA A 76 -17.63 -9.44 -6.84
C ALA A 76 -16.29 -10.12 -7.20
N TRP A 77 -15.87 -11.12 -6.43
CA TRP A 77 -14.69 -11.94 -6.75
C TRP A 77 -14.90 -12.85 -7.98
N VAL A 78 -16.11 -13.37 -8.23
CA VAL A 78 -16.44 -14.04 -9.51
C VAL A 78 -16.25 -13.08 -10.68
N ARG A 79 -16.76 -11.84 -10.57
CA ARG A 79 -16.57 -10.81 -11.61
C ARG A 79 -15.09 -10.48 -11.84
N ALA A 80 -14.29 -10.38 -10.78
CA ALA A 80 -12.86 -10.15 -10.88
C ALA A 80 -12.13 -11.34 -11.52
N ALA A 81 -12.45 -12.57 -11.11
CA ALA A 81 -11.86 -13.79 -11.68
C ALA A 81 -12.20 -13.93 -13.17
N ARG A 82 -13.45 -13.67 -13.58
CA ARG A 82 -13.85 -13.67 -15.00
C ARG A 82 -13.04 -12.68 -15.81
N ARG A 83 -12.93 -11.43 -15.36
CA ARG A 83 -12.13 -10.40 -16.06
C ARG A 83 -10.66 -10.82 -16.19
N ARG A 84 -10.04 -11.27 -15.10
CA ARG A 84 -8.63 -11.69 -15.10
C ARG A 84 -8.41 -12.93 -15.97
N GLY A 85 -9.34 -13.87 -15.97
CA GLY A 85 -9.35 -15.04 -16.84
C GLY A 85 -9.50 -14.68 -18.32
N TRP A 86 -10.30 -13.65 -18.64
CA TRP A 86 -10.41 -13.13 -20.01
C TRP A 86 -9.09 -12.52 -20.48
N TRP A 87 -8.47 -11.65 -19.68
CA TRP A 87 -7.16 -11.07 -20.04
C TRP A 87 -6.06 -12.12 -20.22
N LEU A 88 -6.11 -13.19 -19.44
CA LEU A 88 -5.21 -14.33 -19.56
C LEU A 88 -5.43 -15.05 -20.90
N ALA A 89 -6.69 -15.26 -21.27
CA ALA A 89 -7.10 -15.86 -22.54
C ALA A 89 -6.74 -15.00 -23.76
N GLU A 90 -6.94 -13.68 -23.70
CA GLU A 90 -6.50 -12.73 -24.73
C GLU A 90 -4.98 -12.78 -24.92
N THR A 91 -4.23 -12.88 -23.83
CA THR A 91 -2.76 -12.97 -23.88
C THR A 91 -2.30 -14.27 -24.55
N ALA A 92 -3.01 -15.37 -24.30
CA ALA A 92 -2.75 -16.65 -24.96
C ALA A 92 -3.03 -16.57 -26.47
N ALA A 93 -4.24 -16.16 -26.84
CA ALA A 93 -4.67 -16.02 -28.23
C ALA A 93 -3.76 -15.06 -29.05
N ALA A 94 -3.36 -13.94 -28.44
CA ALA A 94 -2.42 -13.00 -29.02
C ALA A 94 -1.03 -13.62 -29.26
N SER A 95 -0.57 -14.48 -28.35
CA SER A 95 0.74 -15.13 -28.46
C SER A 95 0.76 -16.27 -29.48
N GLU A 96 -0.39 -16.91 -29.70
CA GLU A 96 -0.57 -17.91 -30.76
C GLU A 96 -0.61 -17.24 -32.15
N GLU A 97 -1.14 -16.01 -32.25
CA GLU A 97 -1.14 -15.26 -33.50
C GLU A 97 0.26 -14.77 -33.88
N SER A 98 0.99 -14.15 -32.95
CA SER A 98 2.40 -13.80 -33.18
C SER A 98 3.20 -13.63 -31.90
N LYS A 99 4.52 -13.84 -32.01
CA LYS A 99 5.45 -13.69 -30.89
C LYS A 99 5.49 -12.26 -30.38
N GLU A 100 5.51 -11.27 -31.28
CA GLU A 100 5.56 -9.84 -30.97
C GLU A 100 4.28 -9.39 -30.26
N LEU A 101 3.12 -9.81 -30.77
CA LEU A 101 1.82 -9.49 -30.17
C LEU A 101 1.69 -10.12 -28.78
N GLY A 102 2.09 -11.40 -28.65
CA GLY A 102 2.14 -12.09 -27.36
C GLY A 102 3.08 -11.45 -26.35
N GLN A 103 4.23 -10.92 -26.77
CA GLN A 103 5.13 -10.18 -25.87
C GLN A 103 4.52 -8.86 -25.40
N ALA A 104 3.87 -8.12 -26.31
CA ALA A 104 3.19 -6.88 -25.96
C ALA A 104 2.06 -7.13 -24.95
N PHE A 105 1.20 -8.12 -25.20
CA PHE A 105 0.08 -8.45 -24.32
C PHE A 105 0.53 -8.99 -22.96
N ARG A 106 1.58 -9.82 -22.90
CA ARG A 106 2.17 -10.25 -21.62
C ARG A 106 2.71 -9.08 -20.81
N LYS A 107 3.32 -8.09 -21.46
CA LYS A 107 3.80 -6.87 -20.78
C LYS A 107 2.64 -6.03 -20.24
N VAL A 108 1.55 -5.90 -21.01
CA VAL A 108 0.30 -5.26 -20.55
C VAL A 108 -0.26 -6.00 -19.35
N ALA A 109 -0.43 -7.33 -19.43
CA ALA A 109 -0.97 -8.14 -18.34
C ALA A 109 -0.15 -8.02 -17.05
N ALA A 110 1.18 -8.12 -17.14
CA ALA A 110 2.06 -8.01 -15.97
C ALA A 110 2.03 -6.62 -15.32
N THR A 111 2.06 -5.54 -16.12
CA THR A 111 1.99 -4.18 -15.60
C THR A 111 0.61 -3.83 -15.05
N ARG A 112 -0.46 -4.34 -15.68
CA ARG A 112 -1.84 -4.24 -15.20
C ARG A 112 -2.03 -4.91 -13.85
N ALA A 113 -1.57 -6.16 -13.71
CA ALA A 113 -1.64 -6.91 -12.46
C ALA A 113 -0.96 -6.14 -11.31
N ASN A 114 0.27 -5.66 -11.56
CA ASN A 114 1.00 -4.85 -10.60
C ASN A 114 0.26 -3.54 -10.23
N VAL A 115 -0.34 -2.84 -11.20
CA VAL A 115 -1.12 -1.62 -10.92
C VAL A 115 -2.39 -1.94 -10.14
N GLU A 116 -3.10 -3.02 -10.47
CA GLU A 116 -4.31 -3.46 -9.76
C GLU A 116 -3.99 -3.89 -8.32
N ASP A 117 -2.93 -4.67 -8.10
CA ASP A 117 -2.46 -5.06 -6.76
C ASP A 117 -2.13 -3.83 -5.93
N ASN A 118 -1.39 -2.89 -6.50
CA ASN A 118 -1.12 -1.61 -5.86
C ASN A 118 -2.42 -0.85 -5.56
N ALA A 119 -3.33 -0.73 -6.53
CA ALA A 119 -4.60 -0.01 -6.34
C ALA A 119 -5.49 -0.61 -5.23
N ILE A 120 -5.40 -1.92 -5.01
CA ILE A 120 -6.09 -2.62 -3.93
C ILE A 120 -5.37 -2.43 -2.59
N THR A 121 -4.03 -2.39 -2.59
CA THR A 121 -3.15 -2.47 -1.41
C THR A 121 -2.82 -1.10 -0.77
N ILE A 122 -2.97 0.02 -1.49
CA ILE A 122 -2.36 1.32 -1.11
C ILE A 122 -2.79 1.95 0.24
N GLU A 123 -3.90 1.61 0.91
CA GLU A 123 -4.33 2.42 2.07
C GLU A 123 -4.41 1.78 3.45
N ASP A 124 -4.25 0.46 3.63
CA ASP A 124 -4.34 -0.10 4.98
C ASP A 124 -3.51 -1.38 5.21
N THR A 125 -2.51 -1.69 4.37
CA THR A 125 -1.70 -2.93 4.51
C THR A 125 -0.24 -2.70 4.90
N SER A 126 0.14 -1.56 5.50
CA SER A 126 1.51 -1.29 6.00
C SER A 126 2.67 -1.33 4.98
N LEU A 127 2.37 -1.63 3.71
CA LEU A 127 3.30 -1.65 2.57
C LEU A 127 3.00 -0.44 1.67
N ALA A 128 3.35 0.75 2.14
CA ALA A 128 3.30 1.92 1.27
C ALA A 128 4.46 1.83 0.27
N GLY A 129 4.15 1.46 -0.98
CA GLY A 129 5.00 1.88 -2.09
C GLY A 129 5.05 3.41 -2.07
N SER A 130 6.24 4.00 -2.27
CA SER A 130 6.33 5.45 -2.42
C SER A 130 5.39 5.92 -3.54
N LEU A 131 4.91 7.16 -3.47
CA LEU A 131 4.18 7.80 -4.58
C LEU A 131 4.92 7.61 -5.91
N GLU A 132 6.24 7.69 -5.86
CA GLU A 132 7.12 7.44 -6.98
C GLU A 132 7.00 6.00 -7.52
N THR A 133 6.91 4.98 -6.66
CA THR A 133 6.69 3.58 -7.07
C THR A 133 5.33 3.40 -7.76
N HIS A 134 4.28 4.05 -7.27
CA HIS A 134 2.94 3.98 -7.87
C HIS A 134 2.85 4.74 -9.19
N GLN A 135 3.41 5.95 -9.25
CA GLN A 135 3.52 6.70 -10.50
C GLN A 135 4.41 5.97 -11.51
N ARG A 136 5.50 5.34 -11.07
CA ARG A 136 6.37 4.53 -11.92
C ARG A 136 5.64 3.28 -12.43
N ALA A 137 4.82 2.62 -11.60
CA ALA A 137 3.97 1.51 -12.03
C ALA A 137 2.90 1.98 -13.04
N GLY A 138 2.23 3.11 -12.77
CA GLY A 138 1.27 3.74 -13.67
C GLY A 138 1.88 4.11 -15.02
N ARG A 139 3.04 4.78 -15.04
CA ARG A 139 3.78 5.11 -16.28
C ARG A 139 4.23 3.87 -17.05
N LYS A 140 4.68 2.82 -16.34
CA LYS A 140 5.03 1.53 -16.97
C LYS A 140 3.80 0.88 -17.61
N PHE A 141 2.64 0.95 -16.94
CA PHE A 141 1.39 0.45 -17.48
C PHE A 141 0.93 1.25 -18.71
N ASP A 142 1.03 2.59 -18.69
CA ASP A 142 0.68 3.43 -19.85
C ASP A 142 1.57 3.13 -21.06
N THR A 143 2.88 2.96 -20.81
CA THR A 143 3.84 2.57 -21.84
C THR A 143 3.48 1.21 -22.42
N ALA A 144 3.18 0.22 -21.58
CA ALA A 144 2.78 -1.11 -22.03
C ALA A 144 1.47 -1.06 -22.83
N ARG A 145 0.48 -0.30 -22.36
CA ARG A 145 -0.81 -0.12 -23.03
C ARG A 145 -0.66 0.55 -24.40
N THR A 146 0.23 1.54 -24.50
CA THR A 146 0.53 2.20 -25.79
C THR A 146 1.15 1.21 -26.78
N ILE A 147 2.12 0.40 -26.33
CA ILE A 147 2.72 -0.66 -27.14
C ILE A 147 1.65 -1.69 -27.56
N GLY A 148 0.80 -2.13 -26.63
CA GLY A 148 -0.28 -3.08 -26.91
C GLY A 148 -1.29 -2.54 -27.92
N ARG A 149 -1.70 -1.26 -27.79
CA ARG A 149 -2.58 -0.59 -28.75
C ARG A 149 -1.95 -0.45 -30.12
N GLN A 150 -0.66 -0.12 -30.19
CA GLN A 150 0.05 -0.04 -31.45
C GLN A 150 0.11 -1.42 -32.13
N ALA A 151 0.45 -2.47 -31.37
CA ALA A 151 0.45 -3.85 -31.87
C ALA A 151 -0.95 -4.32 -32.30
N TRP A 152 -2.01 -3.86 -31.62
CA TRP A 152 -3.39 -4.15 -32.01
C TRP A 152 -3.84 -3.40 -33.27
N SER A 153 -3.37 -2.17 -33.44
CA SER A 153 -3.76 -1.27 -34.53
C SER A 153 -3.33 -1.78 -35.91
N VAL A 154 -2.24 -2.55 -35.97
CA VAL A 154 -1.70 -3.12 -37.23
C VAL A 154 -2.41 -4.40 -37.66
N LEU A 155 -3.24 -4.99 -36.80
CA LEU A 155 -4.00 -6.21 -37.12
C LEU A 155 -5.18 -5.90 -38.03
N THR A 156 -5.43 -6.80 -38.97
CA THR A 156 -6.64 -6.78 -39.82
C THR A 156 -7.89 -7.11 -39.01
N ALA A 157 -9.08 -6.84 -39.56
CA ALA A 157 -10.34 -7.20 -38.93
C ALA A 157 -10.45 -8.72 -38.68
N ASP A 158 -10.08 -9.52 -39.69
CA ASP A 158 -10.13 -10.99 -39.61
C ASP A 158 -9.20 -11.54 -38.53
N GLN A 159 -8.00 -10.96 -38.38
CA GLN A 159 -7.07 -11.34 -37.30
C GLN A 159 -7.61 -10.99 -35.92
N ARG A 160 -8.23 -9.82 -35.76
CA ARG A 160 -8.86 -9.42 -34.49
C ARG A 160 -10.01 -10.36 -34.13
N GLU A 161 -10.81 -10.75 -35.11
CA GLU A 161 -11.90 -11.71 -34.91
C GLU A 161 -11.37 -13.11 -34.56
N ALA A 162 -10.30 -13.57 -35.23
CA ALA A 162 -9.65 -14.84 -34.91
C ALA A 162 -9.08 -14.85 -33.48
N ILE A 163 -8.42 -13.76 -33.06
CA ILE A 163 -7.92 -13.61 -31.68
C ILE A 163 -9.09 -13.63 -30.69
N ARG A 164 -10.19 -12.94 -30.99
CA ARG A 164 -11.38 -12.93 -30.14
C ARG A 164 -11.96 -14.34 -29.98
N ALA A 165 -12.14 -15.07 -31.07
CA ALA A 165 -12.66 -16.44 -31.04
C ALA A 165 -11.75 -17.39 -30.23
N ARG A 166 -10.42 -17.28 -30.40
CA ARG A 166 -9.46 -18.04 -29.58
C ARG A 166 -9.49 -17.64 -28.11
N ALA A 167 -9.61 -16.35 -27.81
CA ALA A 167 -9.75 -15.86 -26.44
C ALA A 167 -11.02 -16.42 -25.78
N GLU A 168 -12.15 -16.49 -26.49
CA GLU A 168 -13.36 -17.15 -25.98
C GLU A 168 -13.12 -18.64 -25.68
N HIS A 169 -12.42 -19.34 -26.57
CA HIS A 169 -12.05 -20.74 -26.36
C HIS A 169 -11.18 -20.92 -25.09
N HIS A 170 -10.10 -20.16 -24.94
CA HIS A 170 -9.27 -20.25 -23.74
C HIS A 170 -9.98 -19.72 -22.48
N HIS A 171 -10.94 -18.81 -22.61
CA HIS A 171 -11.71 -18.31 -21.48
C HIS A 171 -12.63 -19.40 -20.91
N ALA A 172 -13.09 -20.35 -21.72
CA ALA A 172 -13.86 -21.50 -21.23
C ALA A 172 -13.11 -22.29 -20.16
N TRP A 173 -11.78 -22.44 -20.30
CA TRP A 173 -10.93 -23.02 -19.27
C TRP A 173 -10.90 -22.18 -17.98
N ALA A 174 -10.80 -20.85 -18.09
CA ALA A 174 -10.85 -19.99 -16.91
C ALA A 174 -12.21 -20.09 -16.20
N VAL A 175 -13.31 -20.19 -16.95
CA VAL A 175 -14.65 -20.41 -16.41
C VAL A 175 -14.74 -21.75 -15.69
N SER A 176 -14.19 -22.84 -16.24
CA SER A 176 -14.20 -24.14 -15.57
C SER A 176 -13.44 -24.12 -14.25
N GLU A 177 -12.31 -23.40 -14.17
CA GLU A 177 -11.56 -23.24 -12.92
C GLU A 177 -12.35 -22.44 -11.86
N ILE A 178 -13.07 -21.38 -12.28
CA ILE A 178 -13.94 -20.61 -11.37
C ILE A 178 -15.06 -21.51 -10.83
N VAL A 179 -15.73 -22.27 -11.70
CA VAL A 179 -16.82 -23.18 -11.34
C VAL A 179 -16.32 -24.30 -10.42
N ALA A 180 -15.12 -24.85 -10.68
CA ALA A 180 -14.49 -25.85 -9.83
C ALA A 180 -14.25 -25.33 -8.40
N VAL A 181 -13.75 -24.10 -8.26
CA VAL A 181 -13.56 -23.45 -6.95
C VAL A 181 -14.90 -23.25 -6.24
N ILE A 182 -15.95 -22.84 -6.94
CA ILE A 182 -17.30 -22.68 -6.38
C ILE A 182 -17.83 -24.04 -5.91
N GLY A 183 -17.82 -25.06 -6.77
CA GLY A 183 -18.34 -26.39 -6.46
C GLY A 183 -17.59 -27.09 -5.32
N GLY A 184 -16.27 -26.87 -5.21
CA GLY A 184 -15.45 -27.47 -4.16
C GLY A 184 -15.52 -26.78 -2.80
N HIS A 185 -16.01 -25.53 -2.74
CA HIS A 185 -15.88 -24.70 -1.53
C HIS A 185 -17.15 -23.93 -1.11
N CYS A 186 -18.18 -23.84 -1.94
CA CYS A 186 -19.45 -23.23 -1.58
C CYS A 186 -20.36 -24.28 -0.94
N GLN A 187 -20.66 -24.13 0.35
CA GLN A 187 -21.52 -25.07 1.09
C GLN A 187 -23.01 -24.80 0.88
N ASP A 188 -23.39 -23.58 0.50
CA ASP A 188 -24.78 -23.18 0.24
C ASP A 188 -25.19 -23.52 -1.21
N PRO A 189 -26.15 -24.44 -1.45
CA PRO A 189 -26.58 -24.81 -2.79
C PRO A 189 -27.29 -23.69 -3.56
N GLY A 190 -27.92 -22.71 -2.88
CA GLY A 190 -28.54 -21.55 -3.49
C GLY A 190 -27.48 -20.61 -4.05
N LEU A 191 -26.57 -20.18 -3.19
CA LEU A 191 -25.45 -19.32 -3.55
C LEU A 191 -24.53 -19.98 -4.60
N SER A 192 -24.24 -21.28 -4.47
CA SER A 192 -23.42 -22.03 -5.43
C SER A 192 -24.01 -21.99 -6.85
N ARG A 193 -25.34 -22.14 -6.98
CA ARG A 193 -26.03 -22.01 -8.28
C ARG A 193 -25.94 -20.59 -8.83
N GLU A 194 -26.15 -19.58 -8.00
CA GLU A 194 -26.04 -18.17 -8.41
C GLU A 194 -24.63 -17.82 -8.90
N LEU A 195 -23.60 -18.18 -8.13
CA LEU A 195 -22.21 -17.89 -8.46
C LEU A 195 -21.77 -18.66 -9.71
N THR A 196 -22.18 -19.93 -9.85
CA THR A 196 -21.91 -20.73 -11.06
C THR A 196 -22.56 -20.11 -12.28
N ALA A 197 -23.82 -19.68 -12.19
CA ALA A 197 -24.50 -18.99 -13.28
C ALA A 197 -23.80 -17.67 -13.65
N ALA A 198 -23.35 -16.90 -12.66
CA ALA A 198 -22.58 -15.68 -12.88
C ALA A 198 -21.20 -15.93 -13.53
N ALA A 199 -20.56 -17.05 -13.19
CA ALA A 199 -19.29 -17.51 -13.76
C ALA A 199 -19.45 -17.92 -15.24
N GLN A 200 -20.50 -18.68 -15.54
CA GLN A 200 -20.78 -19.24 -16.87
C GLN A 200 -21.48 -18.28 -17.83
N ALA A 201 -21.98 -17.14 -17.35
CA ALA A 201 -22.59 -16.14 -18.22
C ALA A 201 -21.62 -15.75 -19.36
N PRO A 202 -22.12 -15.58 -20.59
CA PRO A 202 -21.27 -15.20 -21.72
C PRO A 202 -20.60 -13.86 -21.47
N VAL A 203 -19.43 -13.65 -22.07
CA VAL A 203 -18.77 -12.33 -22.07
C VAL A 203 -19.46 -11.49 -23.14
N THR A 204 -20.04 -10.38 -22.71
CA THR A 204 -20.75 -9.45 -23.61
C THR A 204 -19.85 -8.28 -24.00
N ASP A 205 -20.17 -7.58 -25.10
CA ASP A 205 -19.44 -6.34 -25.46
C ASP A 205 -19.50 -5.30 -24.33
N LYS A 206 -20.62 -5.22 -23.63
CA LYS A 206 -20.78 -4.36 -22.44
C LYS A 206 -19.82 -4.73 -21.31
N ASP A 207 -19.49 -6.00 -21.15
CA ASP A 207 -18.46 -6.42 -20.19
C ASP A 207 -17.08 -5.96 -20.62
N LEU A 208 -16.73 -6.12 -21.91
CA LEU A 208 -15.46 -5.68 -22.47
C LEU A 208 -15.28 -4.16 -22.36
N GLU A 209 -16.32 -3.38 -22.66
CA GLU A 209 -16.34 -1.94 -22.47
C GLU A 209 -16.12 -1.57 -21.01
N SER A 210 -16.84 -2.21 -20.09
CA SER A 210 -16.72 -1.93 -18.66
C SER A 210 -15.37 -2.37 -18.08
N TRP A 211 -14.71 -3.38 -18.64
CA TRP A 211 -13.36 -3.77 -18.27
C TRP A 211 -12.32 -2.80 -18.83
N THR A 212 -12.55 -2.24 -20.01
CA THR A 212 -11.70 -1.19 -20.58
C THR A 212 -11.80 0.10 -19.76
N ASP A 213 -13.02 0.49 -19.35
CA ASP A 213 -13.26 1.62 -18.44
C ASP A 213 -12.55 1.42 -17.09
N TRP A 214 -12.68 0.22 -16.51
CA TRP A 214 -11.95 -0.17 -15.31
C TRP A 214 -10.43 0.03 -15.44
N GLU A 215 -9.83 -0.38 -16.56
CA GLU A 215 -8.40 -0.19 -16.80
C GLU A 215 -8.01 1.28 -16.93
N ALA A 216 -8.87 2.11 -17.52
CA ALA A 216 -8.66 3.55 -17.58
C ALA A 216 -8.69 4.18 -16.19
N CYS A 217 -9.66 3.81 -15.34
CA CYS A 217 -9.71 4.23 -13.95
C CYS A 217 -8.49 3.77 -13.16
N LEU A 218 -8.08 2.51 -13.28
CA LEU A 218 -6.87 1.98 -12.63
C LEU A 218 -5.64 2.79 -12.98
N HIS A 219 -5.48 3.10 -14.26
CA HIS A 219 -4.38 3.93 -14.74
C HIS A 219 -4.41 5.34 -14.13
N HIS A 220 -5.56 6.00 -14.16
CA HIS A 220 -5.75 7.31 -13.56
C HIS A 220 -5.43 7.31 -12.06
N TRP A 221 -5.92 6.32 -11.32
CA TRP A 221 -5.67 6.18 -9.89
C TRP A 221 -4.19 5.97 -9.57
N ALA A 222 -3.46 5.25 -10.41
CA ALA A 222 -2.04 5.03 -10.26
C ALA A 222 -1.21 6.30 -10.51
N LEU A 223 -1.60 7.13 -11.50
CA LEU A 223 -0.90 8.37 -11.82
C LEU A 223 -1.17 9.49 -10.81
N GLU A 224 -2.44 9.70 -10.46
CA GLU A 224 -2.88 10.83 -9.62
C GLU A 224 -2.89 10.50 -8.13
N LYS A 225 -2.45 9.29 -7.75
CA LYS A 225 -2.49 8.77 -6.36
C LYS A 225 -3.84 9.01 -5.69
N VAL A 226 -4.92 8.76 -6.45
CA VAL A 226 -6.29 8.93 -5.93
C VAL A 226 -6.42 8.11 -4.66
N PRO A 227 -6.90 8.66 -3.53
CA PRO A 227 -7.01 7.87 -2.31
C PRO A 227 -7.93 6.65 -2.48
N HIS A 228 -7.63 5.51 -1.87
CA HIS A 228 -8.43 4.28 -1.89
C HIS A 228 -9.89 4.52 -1.53
N SER A 229 -10.16 5.42 -0.58
CA SER A 229 -11.51 5.85 -0.19
C SER A 229 -12.26 6.62 -1.30
N ALA A 230 -11.53 7.22 -2.24
CA ALA A 230 -12.06 7.94 -3.41
C ALA A 230 -12.07 7.09 -4.70
N ARG A 231 -11.47 5.89 -4.69
CA ARG A 231 -11.44 4.97 -5.84
C ARG A 231 -12.73 4.18 -5.94
N VAL A 232 -13.70 4.69 -6.69
CA VAL A 232 -14.98 4.01 -6.87
C VAL A 232 -15.13 3.54 -8.31
N HIS A 233 -15.39 2.24 -8.48
CA HIS A 233 -15.72 1.66 -9.78
C HIS A 233 -16.48 0.34 -9.61
N PRO A 234 -17.55 0.05 -10.38
CA PRO A 234 -18.37 -1.16 -10.22
C PRO A 234 -17.63 -2.49 -10.43
N LYS A 235 -16.56 -2.48 -11.24
CA LYS A 235 -15.68 -3.63 -11.49
C LYS A 235 -14.51 -3.72 -10.49
N ARG A 236 -14.40 -2.82 -9.52
CA ARG A 236 -13.36 -2.87 -8.49
C ARG A 236 -13.53 -4.15 -7.65
N PRO A 237 -12.49 -4.99 -7.50
CA PRO A 237 -12.59 -6.14 -6.61
C PRO A 237 -12.68 -5.68 -5.14
N PRO A 238 -13.34 -6.46 -4.27
CA PRO A 238 -13.30 -6.22 -2.82
C PRO A 238 -11.87 -6.25 -2.28
N LEU A 239 -11.69 -5.80 -1.04
CA LEU A 239 -10.42 -5.94 -0.35
C LEU A 239 -10.08 -7.43 -0.11
N PRO A 240 -8.81 -7.84 -0.31
CA PRO A 240 -8.35 -9.21 -0.07
C PRO A 240 -8.60 -9.68 1.36
N ALA A 241 -8.63 -10.99 1.57
CA ALA A 241 -8.85 -11.63 2.87
C ALA A 241 -7.81 -11.22 3.92
N TYR A 242 -6.57 -10.95 3.49
CA TYR A 242 -5.50 -10.49 4.36
C TYR A 242 -5.59 -9.01 4.76
N ALA A 243 -6.48 -8.21 4.16
CA ALA A 243 -6.69 -6.84 4.59
C ALA A 243 -7.21 -6.78 6.04
N GLY A 244 -6.85 -5.76 6.80
CA GLY A 244 -7.35 -5.60 8.18
C GLY A 244 -8.86 -5.36 8.25
N ALA A 245 -9.49 -5.69 9.37
CA ALA A 245 -10.92 -5.42 9.58
C ALA A 245 -11.27 -3.92 9.49
N ALA A 246 -10.38 -3.04 9.99
CA ALA A 246 -10.53 -1.59 9.89
C ALA A 246 -10.51 -1.08 8.43
N ALA A 247 -9.65 -1.67 7.58
CA ALA A 247 -9.57 -1.36 6.16
C ALA A 247 -10.87 -1.69 5.43
N ARG A 248 -11.39 -2.89 5.72
CA ARG A 248 -12.66 -3.36 5.18
C ARG A 248 -13.84 -2.50 5.61
N LYS A 249 -13.87 -2.08 6.88
CA LYS A 249 -14.90 -1.17 7.38
C LYS A 249 -14.89 0.17 6.64
N LYS A 250 -13.73 0.82 6.52
CA LYS A 250 -13.58 2.08 5.74
C LYS A 250 -13.98 1.91 4.27
N HIS A 251 -13.63 0.77 3.67
CA HIS A 251 -13.98 0.45 2.28
C HIS A 251 -15.50 0.34 2.07
N LEU A 252 -16.20 -0.33 3.00
CA LEU A 252 -17.65 -0.45 2.98
C LEU A 252 -18.33 0.92 3.23
N GLU A 253 -17.86 1.69 4.22
CA GLU A 253 -18.36 3.02 4.54
C GLU A 253 -18.22 3.98 3.35
N ALA A 254 -17.08 3.95 2.64
CA ALA A 254 -16.87 4.75 1.42
C ALA A 254 -17.86 4.40 0.30
N ALA A 255 -18.17 3.10 0.13
CA ALA A 255 -19.15 2.64 -0.85
C ALA A 255 -20.59 3.03 -0.46
N GLU A 256 -20.92 3.06 0.84
CA GLU A 256 -22.23 3.46 1.35
C GLU A 256 -22.46 4.98 1.29
N HIS A 257 -21.44 5.78 1.60
CA HIS A 257 -21.52 7.24 1.58
C HIS A 257 -21.90 7.81 0.20
N GLN A 258 -21.62 7.11 -0.90
CA GLN A 258 -22.00 7.51 -2.25
C GLN A 258 -23.33 6.93 -2.75
N ARG A 259 -23.85 5.87 -2.12
CA ARG A 259 -25.21 5.37 -2.42
C ARG A 259 -26.31 6.27 -1.84
N ARG A 260 -25.96 7.16 -0.90
CA ARG A 260 -26.86 8.22 -0.44
C ARG A 260 -26.94 9.30 -1.52
N PRO A 261 -28.14 9.60 -2.06
CA PRO A 261 -28.28 10.62 -3.09
C PRO A 261 -27.92 11.98 -2.50
N SER A 262 -26.76 12.50 -2.89
CA SER A 262 -26.41 13.90 -2.72
C SER A 262 -27.18 14.71 -3.77
N ASN A 263 -28.21 15.43 -3.35
CA ASN A 263 -28.87 16.49 -4.13
C ASN A 263 -27.92 17.68 -4.38
N ALA A 264 -26.80 17.43 -5.05
CA ALA A 264 -25.88 18.45 -5.53
C ALA A 264 -25.45 18.04 -6.94
N SER A 265 -26.03 18.72 -7.91
CA SER A 265 -25.64 18.69 -9.31
C SER A 265 -24.16 19.02 -9.47
N PHE A 266 -23.36 18.03 -9.89
CA PHE A 266 -22.01 18.26 -10.39
C PHE A 266 -22.10 18.60 -11.88
N PRO A 267 -21.50 19.71 -12.37
CA PRO A 267 -21.43 19.96 -13.80
C PRO A 267 -20.45 18.97 -14.44
N THR A 268 -20.97 18.12 -15.30
CA THR A 268 -20.19 17.26 -16.20
C THR A 268 -19.55 18.12 -17.28
N THR A 269 -18.28 18.48 -17.11
CA THR A 269 -17.46 18.99 -18.22
C THR A 269 -16.12 18.29 -18.19
N ALA A 270 -15.80 17.56 -19.27
CA ALA A 270 -14.52 16.88 -19.46
C ALA A 270 -13.33 17.86 -19.32
N PRO A 271 -12.19 17.47 -18.73
CA PRO A 271 -11.03 18.35 -18.64
C PRO A 271 -10.43 18.55 -20.03
N ARG A 272 -10.44 19.79 -20.52
CA ARG A 272 -9.57 20.23 -21.62
C ARG A 272 -8.13 20.26 -21.11
N LEU A 273 -7.20 19.73 -21.89
CA LEU A 273 -5.76 19.79 -21.66
C LEU A 273 -5.31 21.26 -21.52
N PRO A 274 -4.39 21.60 -20.59
CA PRO A 274 -3.79 22.92 -20.56
C PRO A 274 -2.81 23.09 -21.72
N ALA A 275 -3.01 24.16 -22.49
CA ALA A 275 -2.03 24.67 -23.46
C ALA A 275 -0.84 25.31 -22.72
N GLU A 276 0.31 25.31 -23.41
CA GLU A 276 1.61 25.84 -22.97
C GLU A 276 1.61 27.29 -22.42
N PRO A 277 2.66 27.68 -21.66
CA PRO A 277 2.67 28.91 -20.89
C PRO A 277 2.92 30.13 -21.79
N SER A 278 1.95 31.05 -21.84
CA SER A 278 2.18 32.40 -22.35
C SER A 278 2.55 33.33 -21.20
N ALA A 279 3.73 33.93 -21.29
CA ALA A 279 4.12 35.11 -20.55
C ALA A 279 3.16 36.28 -20.82
N GLY A 280 2.97 37.17 -19.83
CA GLY A 280 2.39 38.50 -20.05
C GLY A 280 1.39 38.92 -18.98
N ARG A 281 1.80 39.88 -18.13
CA ARG A 281 0.90 40.70 -17.32
C ARG A 281 -0.14 41.38 -18.21
N GLY A 282 -1.39 41.42 -17.74
CA GLY A 282 -2.43 42.30 -18.24
C GLY A 282 -3.64 42.24 -17.32
N ALA A 283 -3.82 43.26 -16.50
CA ALA A 283 -5.01 43.44 -15.69
C ALA A 283 -6.26 43.56 -16.58
N ALA A 284 -7.30 42.79 -16.27
CA ALA A 284 -8.66 43.13 -16.65
C ALA A 284 -9.62 42.64 -15.56
N VAL A 285 -10.18 43.60 -14.86
CA VAL A 285 -11.33 43.49 -13.96
C VAL A 285 -12.47 42.82 -14.71
N VAL A 286 -13.07 41.78 -14.13
CA VAL A 286 -14.46 41.41 -14.42
C VAL A 286 -15.20 41.40 -13.10
N GLU A 287 -16.23 42.23 -13.06
CA GLU A 287 -17.03 42.59 -11.91
C GLU A 287 -17.76 41.39 -11.28
N ASP A 288 -17.89 41.55 -9.97
CA ASP A 288 -18.66 40.76 -9.03
C ASP A 288 -20.16 40.72 -9.40
N ARG A 289 -20.80 39.58 -9.16
CA ARG A 289 -22.20 39.60 -8.71
C ARG A 289 -22.37 38.68 -7.50
N PRO A 290 -22.98 39.18 -6.41
CA PRO A 290 -22.92 38.55 -5.10
C PRO A 290 -24.05 37.54 -4.91
N THR A 291 -23.71 36.29 -4.60
CA THR A 291 -24.61 35.38 -3.90
C THR A 291 -24.26 35.35 -2.42
N ARG A 292 -25.16 35.94 -1.64
CA ARG A 292 -25.32 35.94 -0.18
C ARG A 292 -24.51 34.87 0.59
N GLY A 293 -23.66 35.37 1.50
CA GLY A 293 -23.43 34.79 2.84
C GLY A 293 -22.69 33.46 2.90
N TRP A 294 -21.39 33.45 2.59
CA TRP A 294 -20.52 32.35 2.99
C TRP A 294 -19.18 32.87 3.51
N ASP A 295 -18.98 32.77 4.82
CA ASP A 295 -17.83 33.33 5.52
C ASP A 295 -16.65 32.35 5.44
N GLY A 296 -16.18 32.07 4.22
CA GLY A 296 -15.10 31.11 3.93
C GLY A 296 -13.75 31.42 4.58
N ARG A 297 -13.61 32.53 5.31
CA ARG A 297 -12.38 32.91 6.04
C ARG A 297 -12.35 32.37 7.46
N GLY A 298 -13.50 32.30 8.13
CA GLY A 298 -13.61 31.67 9.46
C GLY A 298 -13.32 30.16 9.42
N THR A 299 -13.57 29.52 8.27
CA THR A 299 -13.27 28.11 8.05
C THR A 299 -11.78 27.85 7.81
N LEU A 300 -11.03 28.75 7.18
CA LEU A 300 -9.58 28.61 6.95
C LEU A 300 -8.77 28.78 8.23
N ALA A 301 -9.06 29.81 9.04
CA ALA A 301 -8.41 29.99 10.34
C ALA A 301 -8.64 28.79 11.27
N ARG A 302 -9.87 28.25 11.28
CA ARG A 302 -10.21 27.03 12.03
C ARG A 302 -9.46 25.80 11.54
N ARG A 303 -9.32 25.62 10.21
CA ARG A 303 -8.56 24.50 9.62
C ARG A 303 -7.07 24.59 9.92
N ARG A 304 -6.49 25.79 9.90
CA ARG A 304 -5.11 26.04 10.33
C ARG A 304 -4.90 25.64 11.78
N GLU A 305 -5.79 26.05 12.68
CA GLU A 305 -5.67 25.71 14.10
C GLU A 305 -5.86 24.20 14.36
N GLN A 306 -6.75 23.53 13.62
CA GLN A 306 -6.89 22.08 13.68
C GLN A 306 -5.60 21.36 13.24
N ALA A 307 -4.99 21.79 12.13
CA ALA A 307 -3.71 21.25 11.67
C ALA A 307 -2.60 21.51 12.71
N ARG A 308 -2.56 22.71 13.31
CA ARG A 308 -1.62 23.04 14.38
C ARG A 308 -1.79 22.16 15.62
N GLY A 309 -3.02 21.91 16.05
CA GLY A 309 -3.30 21.01 17.18
C GLY A 309 -2.73 19.62 16.93
N LEU A 310 -2.92 19.08 15.72
CA LEU A 310 -2.38 17.78 15.32
C LEU A 310 -0.85 17.79 15.20
N HIS A 311 -0.27 18.87 14.70
CA HIS A 311 1.18 19.04 14.62
C HIS A 311 1.82 18.97 16.01
N LEU A 312 1.26 19.72 16.98
CA LEU A 312 1.72 19.70 18.36
C LEU A 312 1.53 18.34 19.04
N GLU A 313 0.44 17.64 18.74
CA GLU A 313 0.21 16.27 19.22
C GLU A 313 1.34 15.33 18.75
N MET A 314 1.72 15.42 17.47
CA MET A 314 2.77 14.57 16.91
C MET A 314 4.17 14.95 17.41
N ILE A 315 4.46 16.25 17.58
CA ILE A 315 5.69 16.70 18.24
C ILE A 315 5.78 16.10 19.65
N ARG A 316 4.70 16.14 20.43
CA ARG A 316 4.67 15.55 21.78
C ARG A 316 4.87 14.04 21.75
N LYS A 317 4.31 13.34 20.77
CA LYS A 317 4.49 11.88 20.62
C LYS A 317 5.93 11.52 20.23
N VAL A 318 6.62 12.32 19.42
CA VAL A 318 8.06 12.12 19.17
C VAL A 318 8.85 12.44 20.44
N ALA A 319 8.55 13.56 21.08
CA ALA A 319 9.22 13.98 22.31
C ALA A 319 9.04 12.99 23.46
N SER A 320 7.97 12.18 23.51
CA SER A 320 7.87 11.12 24.53
C SER A 320 8.97 10.07 24.37
N TYR A 321 9.45 9.80 23.16
CA TYR A 321 10.61 8.94 22.95
C TYR A 321 11.93 9.63 23.37
N ASP A 322 11.97 10.96 23.46
CA ASP A 322 13.13 11.72 23.92
C ASP A 322 13.14 11.94 25.45
N LEU A 323 11.98 11.87 26.09
CA LEU A 323 11.78 12.24 27.49
C LEU A 323 11.45 11.06 28.40
N ASP A 324 10.78 10.02 27.89
CA ASP A 324 10.46 8.81 28.65
C ASP A 324 11.60 7.79 28.49
N PHE A 325 12.33 7.60 29.57
CA PHE A 325 13.51 6.74 29.56
C PHE A 325 13.16 5.25 29.45
N ASP A 326 11.98 4.82 29.93
CA ASP A 326 11.51 3.45 29.73
C ASP A 326 11.26 3.19 28.24
N LEU A 327 10.64 4.16 27.54
CA LEU A 327 10.45 4.07 26.09
C LEU A 327 11.79 4.05 25.34
N GLN A 328 12.79 4.82 25.74
CA GLN A 328 14.13 4.78 25.11
C GLN A 328 14.80 3.42 25.26
N LEU A 329 14.75 2.83 26.46
CA LEU A 329 15.34 1.51 26.71
C LEU A 329 14.59 0.38 26.03
N LYS A 330 13.27 0.51 25.91
CA LYS A 330 12.40 -0.47 25.26
C LYS A 330 12.48 -0.40 23.74
N TYR A 331 12.70 0.79 23.19
CA TYR A 331 12.71 1.08 21.76
C TYR A 331 13.97 1.86 21.35
N PRO A 332 15.17 1.30 21.58
CA PRO A 332 16.45 2.02 21.44
C PRO A 332 16.81 2.40 20.00
N GLN A 333 16.08 1.86 19.02
CA GLN A 333 16.30 2.14 17.60
C GLN A 333 15.42 3.28 17.08
N PHE A 334 14.62 3.95 17.92
CA PHE A 334 13.72 5.04 17.50
C PHE A 334 14.44 6.25 16.89
N HIS A 335 15.73 6.43 17.21
CA HIS A 335 16.58 7.48 16.65
C HIS A 335 17.62 6.96 15.65
N ASN A 336 17.51 5.70 15.25
CA ASN A 336 18.43 5.11 14.28
C ASN A 336 18.06 5.54 12.85
N ARG A 337 18.81 6.49 12.30
CA ARG A 337 18.59 7.05 10.94
C ARG A 337 18.90 6.07 9.80
N ASP A 338 19.48 4.91 10.08
CA ASP A 338 19.60 3.82 9.10
C ASP A 338 18.26 3.14 8.85
N ILE A 339 17.31 3.26 9.79
CA ILE A 339 15.94 2.78 9.61
C ILE A 339 15.20 3.78 8.70
N PRO A 340 14.68 3.34 7.54
CA PRO A 340 14.00 4.23 6.59
C PRO A 340 12.83 4.99 7.19
N GLU A 341 12.07 4.36 8.09
CA GLU A 341 10.90 4.94 8.74
C GLU A 341 11.27 6.06 9.72
N VAL A 342 12.39 5.93 10.44
CA VAL A 342 12.94 6.99 11.32
C VAL A 342 13.37 8.19 10.48
N ARG A 343 14.06 7.95 9.36
CA ARG A 343 14.48 9.02 8.44
C ARG A 343 13.29 9.72 7.78
N ALA A 344 12.25 8.96 7.42
CA ALA A 344 11.01 9.51 6.86
C ALA A 344 10.27 10.38 7.89
N MET A 345 10.24 9.97 9.15
CA MET A 345 9.70 10.76 10.26
C MET A 345 10.48 12.07 10.43
N ASP A 346 11.81 12.03 10.53
CA ASP A 346 12.65 13.23 10.64
C ASP A 346 12.41 14.21 9.47
N GLY A 347 12.30 13.69 8.24
CA GLY A 347 12.05 14.51 7.05
C GLY A 347 10.62 15.06 6.98
N ALA A 348 9.64 14.34 7.50
CA ALA A 348 8.25 14.81 7.57
C ALA A 348 8.05 15.86 8.68
N ALA A 349 8.74 15.69 9.81
CA ALA A 349 8.77 16.67 10.90
C ALA A 349 9.28 18.03 10.39
N ARG A 350 10.44 18.03 9.71
CA ARG A 350 11.01 19.26 9.13
C ARG A 350 10.06 19.94 8.15
N ARG A 351 9.46 19.17 7.23
CA ARG A 351 8.51 19.74 6.27
C ARG A 351 7.27 20.33 6.94
N ALA A 352 6.75 19.70 8.00
CA ALA A 352 5.63 20.25 8.75
C ALA A 352 6.01 21.55 9.49
N SER A 353 7.25 21.65 9.99
CA SER A 353 7.80 22.90 10.55
C SER A 353 7.99 23.98 9.49
N ASP A 354 8.60 23.66 8.34
CA ASP A 354 8.83 24.61 7.25
C ASP A 354 7.50 25.22 6.75
N GLU A 355 6.47 24.38 6.56
CA GLU A 355 5.13 24.84 6.15
C GLU A 355 4.41 25.64 7.26
N TRP A 356 4.68 25.35 8.53
CA TRP A 356 4.17 26.13 9.65
C TRP A 356 4.77 27.54 9.68
N ASP A 357 6.09 27.65 9.53
CA ASP A 357 6.83 28.91 9.58
C ASP A 357 6.35 29.90 8.50
N LEU A 358 5.96 29.38 7.33
CA LEU A 358 5.40 30.17 6.23
C LEU A 358 4.03 30.80 6.56
N ILE A 359 3.25 30.19 7.45
CA ILE A 359 1.85 30.59 7.69
C ILE A 359 1.55 31.06 9.12
N GLU A 360 2.48 30.89 10.06
CA GLU A 360 2.30 31.24 11.47
C GLU A 360 2.06 32.74 11.65
N SER A 361 2.89 33.56 11.02
CA SER A 361 2.83 35.02 11.10
C SER A 361 1.80 35.66 10.17
N VAL A 362 1.18 34.87 9.28
CA VAL A 362 0.19 35.37 8.32
C VAL A 362 -1.12 35.70 9.02
N PRO A 363 -1.59 36.97 8.96
CA PRO A 363 -2.88 37.36 9.53
C PRO A 363 -4.03 36.59 8.87
N GLN A 364 -5.11 36.33 9.59
CA GLN A 364 -6.27 35.57 9.07
C GLN A 364 -6.83 36.12 7.75
N ARG A 365 -6.73 37.44 7.53
CA ARG A 365 -7.20 38.11 6.31
C ARG A 365 -6.33 37.83 5.07
N GLY A 366 -5.09 37.37 5.27
CA GLY A 366 -4.12 37.05 4.21
C GLY A 366 -3.87 35.56 3.99
N LEU A 367 -4.49 34.67 4.78
CA LEU A 367 -4.38 33.22 4.59
C LEU A 367 -5.08 32.79 3.30
N THR A 368 -4.37 32.05 2.45
CA THR A 368 -4.99 31.40 1.30
C THR A 368 -5.42 29.97 1.64
N ALA A 369 -6.35 29.43 0.87
CA ALA A 369 -6.78 28.04 1.02
C ALA A 369 -5.68 27.04 0.65
N ALA A 370 -4.76 27.42 -0.25
CA ALA A 370 -3.64 26.60 -0.66
C ALA A 370 -2.61 26.46 0.48
N ASP A 371 -2.28 27.55 1.17
CA ASP A 371 -1.31 27.53 2.27
C ASP A 371 -1.77 26.66 3.44
N VAL A 372 -3.06 26.77 3.81
CA VAL A 372 -3.64 25.95 4.88
C VAL A 372 -3.74 24.47 4.48
N ALA A 373 -3.97 24.18 3.19
CA ALA A 373 -3.98 22.81 2.68
C ALA A 373 -2.57 22.20 2.68
N ALA A 374 -1.56 22.94 2.21
CA ALA A 374 -0.16 22.51 2.21
C ALA A 374 0.35 22.19 3.62
N TYR A 375 0.11 23.09 4.59
CA TYR A 375 0.46 22.84 5.98
C TYR A 375 -0.27 21.63 6.56
N ARG A 376 -1.58 21.50 6.30
CA ARG A 376 -2.34 20.34 6.77
C ARG A 376 -1.79 19.03 6.19
N ASP A 377 -1.51 18.99 4.90
CA ASP A 377 -0.98 17.81 4.23
C ASP A 377 0.41 17.43 4.78
N ALA A 378 1.24 18.42 5.10
CA ALA A 378 2.53 18.22 5.75
C ALA A 378 2.38 17.66 7.17
N VAL A 379 1.43 18.15 7.96
CA VAL A 379 1.12 17.63 9.30
C VAL A 379 0.54 16.21 9.24
N ASP A 380 -0.36 15.95 8.30
CA ASP A 380 -0.92 14.61 8.10
C ASP A 380 0.19 13.62 7.67
N ALA A 381 1.13 14.05 6.82
CA ALA A 381 2.31 13.26 6.46
C ALA A 381 3.24 13.02 7.66
N PHE A 382 3.45 14.03 8.51
CA PHE A 382 4.23 13.89 9.74
C PHE A 382 3.57 12.90 10.71
N LYS A 383 2.26 13.00 10.92
CA LYS A 383 1.50 12.01 11.70
C LYS A 383 1.70 10.59 11.20
N GLN A 384 1.54 10.36 9.91
CA GLN A 384 1.72 9.01 9.34
C GLN A 384 3.14 8.51 9.54
N ALA A 385 4.15 9.38 9.38
CA ALA A 385 5.55 9.01 9.57
C ALA A 385 5.87 8.68 11.04
N VAL A 386 5.32 9.41 12.00
CA VAL A 386 5.44 9.10 13.44
C VAL A 386 4.82 7.73 13.76
N LEU A 387 3.62 7.45 13.25
CA LEU A 387 2.95 6.16 13.47
C LEU A 387 3.69 4.99 12.81
N ALA A 388 4.25 5.19 11.61
CA ALA A 388 5.04 4.17 10.92
C ALA A 388 6.36 3.90 11.64
N CYS A 389 7.05 4.95 12.09
CA CYS A 389 8.27 4.85 12.89
C CYS A 389 8.01 4.08 14.20
N ASP A 390 6.99 4.49 14.96
CA ASP A 390 6.54 3.85 16.20
C ASP A 390 6.26 2.35 16.01
N ALA A 391 5.48 2.00 14.97
CA ALA A 391 5.18 0.60 14.66
C ALA A 391 6.42 -0.19 14.24
N ARG A 392 7.32 0.39 13.45
CA ARG A 392 8.52 -0.29 12.95
C ARG A 392 9.50 -0.58 14.08
N VAL A 393 9.74 0.40 14.95
CA VAL A 393 10.68 0.25 16.06
C VAL A 393 10.15 -0.77 17.07
N ARG A 394 8.84 -0.81 17.29
CA ARG A 394 8.18 -1.88 18.07
C ARG A 394 8.31 -3.26 17.43
N LEU A 395 8.19 -3.36 16.11
CA LEU A 395 8.28 -4.62 15.37
C LEU A 395 9.71 -5.17 15.34
N ILE A 396 10.71 -4.31 15.10
CA ILE A 396 12.12 -4.71 15.09
C ILE A 396 12.58 -5.02 16.52
N GLY A 397 12.16 -4.21 17.51
CA GLY A 397 12.60 -4.34 18.89
C GLY A 397 14.12 -4.29 18.99
N ASP A 398 14.72 -5.40 19.42
CA ASP A 398 16.17 -5.55 19.56
C ASP A 398 16.86 -6.17 18.32
N ALA A 399 16.10 -6.49 17.26
CA ALA A 399 16.64 -7.16 16.09
C ALA A 399 17.66 -6.27 15.35
N GLY A 400 18.81 -6.86 15.01
CA GLY A 400 19.88 -6.16 14.31
C GLY A 400 20.82 -5.36 15.20
N ILE A 401 20.64 -5.40 16.53
CA ILE A 401 21.59 -4.92 17.54
C ILE A 401 22.65 -6.00 17.79
N SER A 402 23.93 -5.63 17.94
CA SER A 402 24.99 -6.61 18.23
C SER A 402 24.87 -7.20 19.63
N ASP A 403 25.36 -8.43 19.84
CA ASP A 403 25.31 -9.09 21.15
C ASP A 403 25.98 -8.27 22.27
N ALA A 404 27.02 -7.51 21.94
CA ALA A 404 27.70 -6.64 22.89
C ALA A 404 26.85 -5.43 23.27
N GLU A 405 26.11 -4.83 22.33
CA GLU A 405 25.16 -3.74 22.62
C GLU A 405 23.93 -4.28 23.36
N LEU A 406 23.47 -5.48 23.02
CA LEU A 406 22.33 -6.11 23.67
C LEU A 406 22.60 -6.42 25.15
N ARG A 407 23.82 -6.90 25.49
CA ARG A 407 24.24 -7.08 26.88
C ARG A 407 24.29 -5.76 27.64
N ASP A 408 24.79 -4.70 27.00
CA ASP A 408 24.84 -3.37 27.59
C ASP A 408 23.43 -2.80 27.79
N LEU A 409 22.51 -3.00 26.84
CA LEU A 409 21.09 -2.63 26.95
C LEU A 409 20.36 -3.41 28.05
N GLN A 410 20.58 -4.72 28.17
CA GLN A 410 20.00 -5.53 29.25
C GLN A 410 20.51 -5.05 30.63
N THR A 411 21.79 -4.69 30.72
CA THR A 411 22.37 -4.09 31.93
C THR A 411 21.71 -2.74 32.22
N ALA A 412 21.51 -1.89 31.21
CA ALA A 412 20.84 -0.61 31.36
C ALA A 412 19.37 -0.76 31.82
N ARG A 413 18.62 -1.70 31.24
CA ARG A 413 17.24 -2.04 31.64
C ARG A 413 17.16 -2.49 33.10
N GLY A 414 18.09 -3.35 33.54
CA GLY A 414 18.17 -3.81 34.93
C GLY A 414 18.50 -2.67 35.89
N LEU A 415 19.49 -1.83 35.56
CA LEU A 415 19.86 -0.66 36.37
C LEU A 415 18.71 0.34 36.49
N PHE A 416 17.97 0.60 35.40
CA PHE A 416 16.81 1.47 35.42
C PHE A 416 15.69 0.92 36.31
N THR A 417 15.42 -0.39 36.24
CA THR A 417 14.44 -1.05 37.14
C THR A 417 14.78 -0.83 38.61
N HIS A 418 16.06 -0.90 38.99
CA HIS A 418 16.49 -0.64 40.37
C HIS A 418 16.45 0.84 40.77
N ILE A 419 16.61 1.77 39.81
CA ILE A 419 16.44 3.21 40.05
C ILE A 419 14.96 3.51 40.32
N SER A 420 14.05 2.98 39.51
CA SER A 420 12.61 3.23 39.62
C SER A 420 11.93 2.51 40.79
N ASP A 421 12.61 1.59 41.45
CA ASP A 421 12.07 0.85 42.60
C ASP A 421 12.15 1.69 43.89
N PRO A 422 11.00 2.11 44.46
CA PRO A 422 10.97 2.96 45.64
C PRO A 422 11.50 2.26 46.90
N ALA A 423 11.62 0.92 46.89
CA ALA A 423 12.20 0.16 48.00
C ALA A 423 13.73 0.34 48.12
N ASN A 424 14.41 0.81 47.06
CA ASN A 424 15.85 1.05 47.10
C ASN A 424 16.17 2.41 47.75
N PRO A 425 17.11 2.47 48.71
CA PRO A 425 17.53 3.74 49.32
C PRO A 425 18.10 4.71 48.28
N GLU A 426 17.88 6.02 48.48
CA GLU A 426 18.35 7.08 47.58
C GLU A 426 19.87 7.02 47.27
N PRO A 427 20.78 6.74 48.24
CA PRO A 427 22.20 6.55 47.93
C PRO A 427 22.47 5.39 46.97
N LEU A 428 21.70 4.31 47.06
CA LEU A 428 21.82 3.14 46.20
C LEU A 428 21.26 3.43 44.78
N ARG A 429 20.12 4.13 44.70
CA ARG A 429 19.57 4.63 43.42
C ARG A 429 20.55 5.55 42.70
N ASN A 430 21.23 6.43 43.43
CA ASN A 430 22.26 7.32 42.86
C ASN A 430 23.48 6.55 42.32
N GLN A 431 23.90 5.46 42.98
CA GLN A 431 24.93 4.57 42.46
C GLN A 431 24.50 3.87 41.17
N TYR A 432 23.25 3.36 41.12
CA TYR A 432 22.71 2.75 39.90
C TYR A 432 22.58 3.75 38.77
N ARG A 433 22.17 4.99 39.05
CA ARG A 433 22.08 6.10 38.09
C ARG A 433 23.44 6.44 37.48
N ALA A 434 24.49 6.58 38.31
CA ALA A 434 25.85 6.81 37.83
C ALA A 434 26.34 5.67 36.93
N ARG A 435 26.04 4.42 37.31
CA ARG A 435 26.43 3.23 36.52
C ARG A 435 25.63 3.11 35.22
N LEU A 436 24.35 3.50 35.23
CA LEU A 436 23.50 3.55 34.04
C LEU A 436 24.06 4.55 33.02
N VAL A 437 24.41 5.76 33.44
CA VAL A 437 25.02 6.77 32.57
C VAL A 437 26.32 6.26 31.92
N GLN A 438 27.18 5.56 32.68
CA GLN A 438 28.40 4.96 32.13
C GLN A 438 28.12 3.92 31.05
N VAL A 439 27.12 3.06 31.26
CA VAL A 439 26.72 2.03 30.28
C VAL A 439 26.15 2.67 29.02
N LEU A 440 25.29 3.69 29.15
CA LEU A 440 24.69 4.38 28.01
C LEU A 440 25.73 5.14 27.18
N ARG A 441 26.66 5.86 27.83
CA ARG A 441 27.78 6.52 27.12
C ARG A 441 28.66 5.51 26.39
N ARG A 442 28.88 4.32 26.97
CA ARG A 442 29.62 3.23 26.31
C ARG A 442 28.90 2.72 25.06
N ILE A 443 27.57 2.64 25.08
CA ILE A 443 26.78 2.26 23.90
C ILE A 443 26.87 3.36 22.83
N ASP A 444 26.62 4.62 23.21
CA ASP A 444 26.59 5.76 22.27
C ASP A 444 27.96 6.04 21.62
N SER A 445 29.06 5.85 22.37
CA SER A 445 30.43 6.01 21.85
C SER A 445 30.91 4.88 20.93
N ARG A 446 30.14 3.79 20.75
CA ARG A 446 30.56 2.63 19.97
C ARG A 446 30.44 2.92 18.46
N PRO A 447 31.52 2.76 17.67
CA PRO A 447 31.47 2.98 16.22
C PRO A 447 30.45 2.06 15.54
N GLY A 448 29.55 2.64 14.75
CA GLY A 448 28.50 1.89 14.06
C GLY A 448 27.37 1.41 14.97
N SER A 449 27.25 1.98 16.18
CA SER A 449 26.14 1.66 17.10
C SER A 449 24.80 1.89 16.41
N ARG A 450 23.90 0.93 16.58
CA ARG A 450 22.50 1.03 16.10
C ARG A 450 21.54 1.53 17.16
N VAL A 451 22.07 1.75 18.36
CA VAL A 451 21.39 2.29 19.51
C VAL A 451 21.90 3.71 19.73
N SER A 452 20.99 4.67 19.77
CA SER A 452 21.32 6.06 20.06
C SER A 452 20.37 6.61 21.10
N PHE A 453 20.94 7.38 22.03
CA PHE A 453 20.20 8.08 23.07
C PHE A 453 20.31 9.57 22.84
N THR A 454 19.26 10.32 23.15
CA THR A 454 19.34 11.78 22.99
C THR A 454 20.25 12.37 24.06
N PRO A 455 21.07 13.39 23.72
CA PRO A 455 21.87 14.11 24.71
C PRO A 455 21.04 14.67 25.87
N GLN A 456 19.78 15.05 25.58
CA GLN A 456 18.84 15.57 26.57
C GLN A 456 18.36 14.48 27.54
N GLY A 457 18.08 13.26 27.07
CA GLY A 457 17.75 12.12 27.93
C GLY A 457 18.90 11.73 28.87
N LEU A 458 20.14 11.75 28.36
CA LEU A 458 21.34 11.51 29.17
C LEU A 458 21.54 12.60 30.24
N LEU A 459 21.37 13.88 29.88
CA LEU A 459 21.46 15.01 30.82
C LEU A 459 20.32 15.00 31.87
N ALA A 460 19.12 14.56 31.50
CA ALA A 460 17.99 14.41 32.44
C ALA A 460 18.25 13.31 33.48
N LEU A 461 18.88 12.21 33.05
CA LEU A 461 19.34 11.15 33.95
C LEU A 461 20.46 11.63 34.88
N GLU A 462 21.47 12.33 34.35
CA GLU A 462 22.59 12.87 35.11
C GLU A 462 22.17 13.89 36.18
N SER A 463 21.11 14.67 35.90
CA SER A 463 20.61 15.71 36.79
C SER A 463 19.57 15.24 37.83
N GLY A 464 19.22 13.95 37.85
CA GLY A 464 18.20 13.45 38.79
C GLY A 464 16.74 13.60 38.30
N LYS A 465 16.49 14.38 37.24
CA LYS A 465 15.16 14.90 36.88
C LYS A 465 14.29 14.00 35.98
N GLY A 466 14.83 12.88 35.47
CA GLY A 466 14.10 11.98 34.57
C GLY A 466 12.91 11.22 35.16
N GLU A 467 12.66 11.29 36.48
CA GLU A 467 11.58 10.54 37.15
C GLU A 467 10.24 11.29 37.21
N THR A 468 10.20 12.62 37.11
CA THR A 468 8.96 13.39 37.42
C THR A 468 8.06 13.69 36.23
N ALA A 469 8.44 13.34 35.00
CA ALA A 469 7.61 13.65 33.82
C ALA A 469 6.39 12.73 33.63
N GLY A 470 6.27 11.68 34.45
CA GLY A 470 5.14 10.72 34.42
C GLY A 470 4.00 11.01 35.41
N GLU A 471 4.19 11.91 36.39
CA GLU A 471 3.23 12.13 37.49
C GLU A 471 2.46 13.46 37.44
N GLU A 472 2.81 14.43 36.58
CA GLU A 472 1.98 15.63 36.39
C GLU A 472 0.90 15.40 35.32
N ARG A 473 -0.05 14.52 35.63
CA ARG A 473 -1.38 14.46 34.98
C ARG A 473 -2.45 14.17 36.03
N GLU A 474 -2.76 15.20 36.81
CA GLU A 474 -4.11 15.61 37.23
C GLU A 474 -3.95 16.78 38.21
N ASP A 475 -4.15 18.00 37.70
CA ASP A 475 -4.92 19.09 38.32
C ASP A 475 -5.27 20.15 37.26
#